data_AF-A0A928EM54-F1
#
_entry.id   AF-A0A928EM54-F1
#
_cell.length_a   1.000
_cell.length_b   1.000
_cell.length_c   1.000
_cell.angle_alpha   90.00
_cell.angle_beta   90.00
_cell.angle_gamma   90.00
#
_symmetry.space_group_name_H-M   'P 1'
#
loop_
_entity.id
_entity.type
_entity.pdbx_description
1 polymer ?
#
loop_
_entity_poly.entity_id
_entity_poly.type
_entity_poly.pdbx_seq_one_letter_code
_entity_poly.pdbx_strand_id
1 'polypeptide(L)'
;MAHFEGYERREAKILGVLKEYGISSIDECKAICDAKGIDPYKIVEETQPIAFENAKWAYTVGAAIAIKKGCTKAADAAAAIGIGLQSFCIPGSVAENRKVGLGHGNLGSMLLSESTECFCFLAGHESFAAAEGAIKIALNANKVRTKPLRVILNGLGKDAAMIISRINGFTYVQTEFDPYTEEVKVISETAYSNGDRAKVKCYGSDSVPEGVAIMRLENVGVSITGNSTNPTRFQHPVAGTYKKWCNENGKKYFSVASGGGTGRTLHPDNMAAGPASYGMTDTMGRMHGDAQFAGSSSVPAHVEMMGLIGAGNNPMVGMTVAVAVAIEEASK
;
A
#
# COMPACT_ATOMS: atom_id res chain seq x y z
N MET A 1 14.86 17.40 -21.34
CA MET A 1 15.62 17.10 -20.12
C MET A 1 14.65 17.05 -18.99
N ALA A 2 14.52 15.88 -18.38
CA ALA A 2 13.75 15.71 -17.16
C ALA A 2 14.25 16.69 -16.10
N HIS A 3 13.33 17.47 -15.52
CA HIS A 3 13.64 18.39 -14.43
C HIS A 3 12.74 18.03 -13.25
N PHE A 4 13.35 17.75 -12.10
CA PHE A 4 12.61 17.34 -10.90
C PHE A 4 13.38 17.63 -9.61
N GLU A 5 12.68 17.55 -8.47
CA GLU A 5 13.20 17.88 -7.15
C GLU A 5 14.35 16.94 -6.74
N GLY A 6 15.48 17.54 -6.38
CA GLY A 6 16.66 16.80 -5.94
C GLY A 6 17.40 16.08 -7.07
N TYR A 7 17.25 16.51 -8.33
CA TYR A 7 17.90 15.92 -9.50
C TYR A 7 19.37 15.57 -9.27
N GLU A 8 20.21 16.54 -8.88
CA GLU A 8 21.65 16.36 -8.65
C GLU A 8 21.97 15.27 -7.61
N ARG A 9 21.07 15.05 -6.64
CA ARG A 9 21.25 14.04 -5.58
C ARG A 9 20.84 12.63 -6.03
N ARG A 10 20.09 12.51 -7.12
CA ARG A 10 19.44 11.27 -7.56
C ARG A 10 19.98 10.78 -8.92
N GLU A 11 20.41 11.70 -9.80
CA GLU A 11 20.77 11.43 -11.19
C GLU A 11 21.77 10.29 -11.35
N ALA A 12 22.91 10.35 -10.67
CA ALA A 12 23.96 9.34 -10.80
C ALA A 12 23.46 7.92 -10.53
N LYS A 13 22.58 7.79 -9.53
CA LYS A 13 21.96 6.50 -9.17
C LYS A 13 20.93 6.07 -10.22
N ILE A 14 20.07 6.99 -10.67
CA ILE A 14 19.07 6.70 -11.71
C ILE A 14 19.75 6.22 -12.99
N LEU A 15 20.74 6.98 -13.49
CA LEU A 15 21.49 6.61 -14.70
C LEU A 15 22.25 5.28 -14.53
N GLY A 16 22.80 5.02 -13.35
CA GLY A 16 23.43 3.74 -13.02
C GLY A 16 22.48 2.56 -13.21
N VAL A 17 21.26 2.66 -12.67
CA VAL A 17 20.22 1.63 -12.83
C VAL A 17 19.74 1.53 -14.27
N LEU A 18 19.49 2.65 -14.95
CA LEU A 18 19.02 2.67 -16.35
C LEU A 18 19.98 1.96 -17.31
N LYS A 19 21.30 2.09 -17.07
CA LYS A 19 22.33 1.42 -17.86
C LYS A 19 22.21 -0.11 -17.81
N GLU A 20 21.78 -0.68 -16.68
CA GLU A 20 21.56 -2.14 -16.55
C GLU A 20 20.45 -2.65 -17.49
N TYR A 21 19.54 -1.76 -17.89
CA TYR A 21 18.42 -2.05 -18.80
C TYR A 21 18.64 -1.51 -20.22
N GLY A 22 19.86 -1.04 -20.52
CA GLY A 22 20.21 -0.49 -21.83
C GLY A 22 19.45 0.79 -22.17
N ILE A 23 19.09 1.60 -21.17
CA ILE A 23 18.47 2.92 -21.33
C ILE A 23 19.55 3.98 -21.06
N SER A 24 19.72 4.92 -21.99
CA SER A 24 20.79 5.92 -21.99
C SER A 24 20.47 7.19 -21.21
N SER A 25 19.18 7.52 -21.02
CA SER A 25 18.75 8.74 -20.34
C SER A 25 17.36 8.64 -19.72
N ILE A 26 17.05 9.57 -18.81
CA ILE A 26 15.71 9.69 -18.20
C ILE A 26 14.67 10.09 -19.26
N ASP A 27 15.02 10.99 -20.19
CA ASP A 27 14.12 11.38 -21.28
C ASP A 27 13.78 10.20 -22.22
N GLU A 28 14.73 9.29 -22.47
CA GLU A 28 14.47 8.06 -23.25
C GLU A 28 13.39 7.17 -22.60
N CYS A 29 13.26 7.18 -21.27
CA CYS A 29 12.21 6.43 -20.57
C CYS A 29 10.81 6.86 -21.01
N LYS A 30 10.61 8.17 -21.24
CA LYS A 30 9.33 8.68 -21.75
C LYS A 30 9.07 8.17 -23.16
N ALA A 31 10.06 8.24 -24.05
CA ALA A 31 9.92 7.71 -25.41
C ALA A 31 9.60 6.21 -25.45
N ILE A 32 10.18 5.41 -24.55
CA ILE A 32 9.88 3.97 -24.41
C ILE A 32 8.41 3.76 -24.00
N CYS A 33 7.91 4.56 -23.05
CA CYS A 33 6.52 4.51 -22.61
C CYS A 33 5.55 4.96 -23.72
N ASP A 34 5.84 6.08 -24.37
CA ASP A 34 5.03 6.64 -25.46
C ASP A 34 4.94 5.68 -26.65
N ALA A 35 6.02 4.97 -26.98
CA ALA A 35 6.03 3.94 -28.03
C ALA A 35 5.11 2.74 -27.72
N LYS A 36 4.76 2.54 -26.44
CA LYS A 36 3.75 1.57 -25.98
C LYS A 36 2.38 2.20 -25.75
N GLY A 37 2.20 3.49 -26.01
CA GLY A 37 0.94 4.20 -25.83
C GLY A 37 0.55 4.40 -24.36
N ILE A 38 1.51 4.31 -23.43
CA ILE A 38 1.26 4.53 -22.00
C ILE A 38 1.88 5.85 -21.54
N ASP A 39 1.20 6.56 -20.64
CA ASP A 39 1.70 7.80 -20.04
C ASP A 39 1.73 7.70 -18.50
N PRO A 40 2.77 7.09 -17.92
CA PRO A 40 2.91 6.96 -16.48
C PRO A 40 2.96 8.32 -15.77
N TYR A 41 3.51 9.33 -16.42
CA TYR A 41 3.61 10.69 -15.89
C TYR A 41 2.21 11.26 -15.63
N LYS A 42 1.33 11.18 -16.64
CA LYS A 42 -0.06 11.63 -16.53
C LYS A 42 -0.87 10.80 -15.54
N ILE A 43 -0.66 9.48 -15.48
CA ILE A 43 -1.32 8.60 -14.49
C ILE A 43 -1.01 9.06 -13.07
N VAL A 44 0.25 9.43 -12.78
CA VAL A 44 0.64 9.95 -11.45
C VAL A 44 -0.06 11.28 -11.15
N GLU A 45 -0.05 12.20 -12.10
CA GLU A 45 -0.67 13.52 -11.98
C GLU A 45 -2.19 13.44 -11.74
N GLU A 46 -2.90 12.57 -12.47
CA GLU A 46 -4.34 12.36 -12.28
C GLU A 46 -4.66 11.64 -10.96
N THR A 47 -3.77 10.74 -10.52
CA THR A 47 -3.96 10.02 -9.24
C THR A 47 -3.76 10.93 -8.04
N GLN A 48 -2.75 11.81 -8.09
CA GLN A 48 -2.49 12.80 -7.06
C GLN A 48 -1.98 14.10 -7.70
N PRO A 49 -2.87 15.11 -7.92
CA PRO A 49 -2.50 16.36 -8.57
C PRO A 49 -1.39 17.16 -7.89
N ILE A 50 -1.20 16.93 -6.58
CA ILE A 50 -0.16 17.58 -5.76
C ILE A 50 1.16 16.78 -5.71
N ALA A 51 1.29 15.70 -6.49
CA ALA A 51 2.53 14.92 -6.56
C ALA A 51 3.66 15.74 -7.19
N PHE A 52 4.86 15.55 -6.68
CA PHE A 52 6.05 16.27 -7.12
C PHE A 52 6.53 15.74 -8.48
N GLU A 53 7.33 16.54 -9.18
CA GLU A 53 7.88 16.15 -10.48
C GLU A 53 8.72 14.88 -10.37
N ASN A 54 9.46 14.72 -9.28
CA ASN A 54 10.28 13.53 -9.07
C ASN A 54 9.46 12.23 -8.98
N ALA A 55 8.21 12.30 -8.52
CA ALA A 55 7.33 11.14 -8.49
C ALA A 55 6.86 10.75 -9.89
N LYS A 56 6.43 11.74 -10.68
CA LYS A 56 5.96 11.51 -12.07
C LYS A 56 7.08 10.89 -12.93
N TRP A 57 8.31 11.39 -12.77
CA TRP A 57 9.48 10.82 -13.44
C TRP A 57 9.89 9.45 -12.89
N ALA A 58 9.77 9.19 -11.59
CA ALA A 58 10.07 7.88 -11.00
C ALA A 58 9.19 6.76 -11.57
N TYR A 59 7.89 7.03 -11.73
CA TYR A 59 6.98 6.07 -12.38
C TYR A 59 7.25 5.92 -13.88
N THR A 60 7.65 6.99 -14.57
CA THR A 60 8.06 6.92 -15.98
C THR A 60 9.29 6.04 -16.16
N VAL A 61 10.30 6.22 -15.30
CA VAL A 61 11.51 5.36 -15.26
C VAL A 61 11.15 3.92 -14.92
N GLY A 62 10.32 3.70 -13.89
CA GLY A 62 9.88 2.36 -13.50
C GLY A 62 9.11 1.62 -14.60
N ALA A 63 8.23 2.31 -15.31
CA ALA A 63 7.49 1.77 -16.44
C ALA A 63 8.41 1.42 -17.63
N ALA A 64 9.36 2.30 -17.96
CA ALA A 64 10.34 2.03 -19.02
C ALA A 64 11.20 0.80 -18.71
N ILE A 65 11.64 0.65 -17.45
CA ILE A 65 12.35 -0.56 -16.98
C ILE A 65 11.47 -1.79 -17.15
N ALA A 66 10.21 -1.75 -16.73
CA ALA A 66 9.27 -2.87 -16.88
C ALA A 66 9.09 -3.27 -18.36
N ILE A 67 8.94 -2.29 -19.26
CA ILE A 67 8.84 -2.52 -20.70
C ILE A 67 10.12 -3.16 -21.25
N LYS A 68 11.30 -2.64 -20.88
CA LYS A 68 12.60 -3.20 -21.34
C LYS A 68 12.84 -4.61 -20.82
N LYS A 69 12.34 -4.95 -19.64
CA LYS A 69 12.36 -6.31 -19.10
C LYS A 69 11.38 -7.27 -19.79
N GLY A 70 10.52 -6.77 -20.68
CA GLY A 70 9.50 -7.58 -21.35
C GLY A 70 8.38 -8.03 -20.41
N CYS A 71 8.10 -7.27 -19.34
CA CYS A 71 7.00 -7.57 -18.42
C CYS A 71 5.66 -7.42 -19.14
N THR A 72 4.96 -8.54 -19.35
CA THR A 72 3.62 -8.57 -19.98
C THR A 72 2.49 -8.72 -18.96
N LYS A 73 2.78 -9.24 -17.76
CA LYS A 73 1.82 -9.34 -16.65
C LYS A 73 1.96 -8.15 -15.73
N ALA A 74 0.83 -7.60 -15.26
CA ALA A 74 0.82 -6.45 -14.38
C ALA A 74 1.57 -6.72 -13.06
N ALA A 75 1.49 -7.93 -12.51
CA ALA A 75 2.22 -8.28 -11.28
C ALA A 75 3.76 -8.16 -11.45
N ASP A 76 4.29 -8.58 -12.60
CA ASP A 76 5.74 -8.48 -12.90
C ASP A 76 6.12 -7.02 -13.19
N ALA A 77 5.25 -6.30 -13.91
CA ALA A 77 5.44 -4.88 -14.20
C ALA A 77 5.47 -4.05 -12.90
N ALA A 78 4.58 -4.32 -11.94
CA ALA A 78 4.58 -3.64 -10.64
C ALA A 78 5.89 -3.85 -9.86
N ALA A 79 6.41 -5.08 -9.84
CA ALA A 79 7.70 -5.36 -9.21
C ALA A 79 8.85 -4.60 -9.90
N ALA A 80 8.84 -4.51 -11.24
CA ALA A 80 9.81 -3.74 -12.01
C ALA A 80 9.68 -2.23 -11.82
N ILE A 81 8.45 -1.68 -11.70
CA ILE A 81 8.21 -0.28 -11.35
C ILE A 81 8.89 0.06 -10.02
N GLY A 82 8.85 -0.85 -9.05
CA GLY A 82 9.56 -0.69 -7.77
C GLY A 82 11.06 -0.43 -7.90
N ILE A 83 11.71 -0.94 -8.96
CA ILE A 83 13.13 -0.70 -9.25
C ILE A 83 13.34 0.78 -9.61
N GLY A 84 12.46 1.34 -10.45
CA GLY A 84 12.48 2.78 -10.77
C GLY A 84 12.19 3.64 -9.55
N LEU A 85 11.20 3.28 -8.73
CA LEU A 85 10.94 3.99 -7.47
C LEU A 85 12.17 3.96 -6.55
N GLN A 86 12.86 2.82 -6.48
CA GLN A 86 14.06 2.68 -5.66
C GLN A 86 15.26 3.45 -6.20
N SER A 87 15.41 3.56 -7.52
CA SER A 87 16.49 4.34 -8.13
C SER A 87 16.37 5.82 -7.81
N PHE A 88 15.15 6.30 -7.55
CA PHE A 88 14.94 7.66 -7.09
C PHE A 88 15.37 7.85 -5.65
N CYS A 89 15.27 6.86 -4.73
CA CYS A 89 15.65 7.05 -3.33
C CYS A 89 17.01 7.74 -3.14
N ILE A 90 17.06 8.76 -2.28
CA ILE A 90 18.27 9.54 -2.00
C ILE A 90 19.29 8.65 -1.26
N PRO A 91 20.56 8.59 -1.71
CA PRO A 91 21.62 7.86 -1.02
C PRO A 91 21.73 8.20 0.48
N GLY A 92 21.77 7.15 1.32
CA GLY A 92 21.86 7.28 2.78
C GLY A 92 20.55 7.67 3.50
N SER A 93 19.48 7.93 2.76
CA SER A 93 18.17 8.22 3.34
C SER A 93 17.53 6.99 3.99
N VAL A 94 16.49 7.22 4.80
CA VAL A 94 15.68 6.14 5.35
C VAL A 94 15.00 5.35 4.24
N ALA A 95 14.52 6.02 3.18
CA ALA A 95 13.89 5.37 2.04
C ALA A 95 14.83 4.42 1.29
N GLU A 96 16.09 4.81 1.12
CA GLU A 96 17.16 3.98 0.55
C GLU A 96 17.39 2.73 1.40
N ASN A 97 17.71 2.93 2.68
CA ASN A 97 18.09 1.85 3.59
C ASN A 97 16.97 0.82 3.79
N ARG A 98 15.71 1.28 3.81
CA ARG A 98 14.53 0.43 3.95
C ARG A 98 14.02 -0.13 2.62
N LYS A 99 14.68 0.17 1.51
CA LYS A 99 14.30 -0.29 0.17
C LYS A 99 12.82 0.02 -0.16
N VAL A 100 12.37 1.22 0.20
CA VAL A 100 10.94 1.57 0.19
C VAL A 100 10.35 1.52 -1.22
N GLY A 101 11.11 1.89 -2.25
CA GLY A 101 10.67 1.80 -3.64
C GLY A 101 10.40 0.36 -4.08
N LEU A 102 11.30 -0.57 -3.74
CA LEU A 102 11.09 -2.01 -3.98
C LEU A 102 9.90 -2.54 -3.18
N GLY A 103 9.73 -2.08 -1.93
CA GLY A 103 8.59 -2.43 -1.09
C GLY A 103 7.24 -2.05 -1.72
N HIS A 104 7.13 -0.85 -2.32
CA HIS A 104 5.95 -0.42 -3.06
C HIS A 104 5.70 -1.28 -4.31
N GLY A 105 6.74 -1.57 -5.09
CA GLY A 105 6.61 -2.46 -6.26
C GLY A 105 6.15 -3.86 -5.90
N ASN A 106 6.70 -4.44 -4.82
CA ASN A 106 6.31 -5.75 -4.30
C ASN A 106 4.86 -5.75 -3.78
N LEU A 107 4.43 -4.70 -3.09
CA LEU A 107 3.03 -4.55 -2.70
C LEU A 107 2.10 -4.55 -3.92
N GLY A 108 2.41 -3.72 -4.93
CA GLY A 108 1.63 -3.69 -6.17
C GLY A 108 1.57 -5.06 -6.85
N SER A 109 2.71 -5.76 -6.92
CA SER A 109 2.81 -7.12 -7.46
C SER A 109 1.90 -8.11 -6.72
N MET A 110 1.92 -8.07 -5.39
CA MET A 110 1.06 -8.94 -4.56
C MET A 110 -0.42 -8.64 -4.77
N LEU A 111 -0.83 -7.38 -4.92
CA LEU A 111 -2.22 -6.99 -5.16
C LEU A 111 -2.72 -7.39 -6.56
N LEU A 112 -1.82 -7.47 -7.53
CA LEU A 112 -2.12 -7.89 -8.90
C LEU A 112 -2.03 -9.41 -9.10
N SER A 113 -1.35 -10.13 -8.19
CA SER A 113 -1.20 -11.59 -8.25
C SER A 113 -2.46 -12.34 -7.83
N GLU A 114 -2.84 -13.36 -8.60
CA GLU A 114 -3.94 -14.28 -8.27
C GLU A 114 -3.74 -15.05 -6.97
N SER A 115 -2.50 -15.15 -6.48
CA SER A 115 -2.21 -15.78 -5.18
C SER A 115 -2.75 -14.99 -3.99
N THR A 116 -3.07 -13.71 -4.18
CA THR A 116 -3.66 -12.85 -3.16
C THR A 116 -5.15 -12.73 -3.42
N GLU A 117 -5.96 -13.30 -2.54
CA GLU A 117 -7.42 -13.25 -2.68
C GLU A 117 -8.06 -12.12 -1.87
N CYS A 118 -7.43 -11.72 -0.75
CA CYS A 118 -7.96 -10.73 0.16
C CYS A 118 -6.89 -9.71 0.58
N PHE A 119 -7.26 -8.45 0.43
CA PHE A 119 -6.49 -7.28 0.86
C PHE A 119 -7.18 -6.59 2.04
N CYS A 120 -6.47 -6.44 3.15
CA CYS A 120 -6.99 -5.86 4.37
C CYS A 120 -6.37 -4.50 4.69
N PHE A 121 -7.21 -3.51 4.97
CA PHE A 121 -6.79 -2.32 5.69
C PHE A 121 -7.03 -2.54 7.18
N LEU A 122 -5.94 -2.62 7.96
CA LEU A 122 -6.02 -2.57 9.41
C LEU A 122 -6.25 -1.12 9.80
N ALA A 123 -7.53 -0.79 9.96
CA ALA A 123 -8.07 0.55 9.94
C ALA A 123 -8.18 1.13 11.36
N GLY A 124 -8.08 2.46 11.47
CA GLY A 124 -8.36 3.20 12.69
C GLY A 124 -9.35 4.34 12.43
N HIS A 125 -9.68 5.16 13.43
CA HIS A 125 -10.80 6.11 13.35
C HIS A 125 -10.77 7.13 12.18
N GLU A 126 -9.66 7.28 11.47
CA GLU A 126 -9.47 8.18 10.31
C GLU A 126 -9.82 7.53 8.94
N SER A 127 -10.53 6.40 8.92
CA SER A 127 -10.56 5.45 7.79
C SER A 127 -11.34 5.85 6.53
N PHE A 128 -11.94 7.04 6.45
CA PHE A 128 -12.68 7.46 5.26
C PHE A 128 -11.78 7.51 4.01
N ALA A 129 -10.60 8.13 4.12
CA ALA A 129 -9.64 8.23 3.01
C ALA A 129 -9.00 6.87 2.65
N ALA A 130 -8.84 5.98 3.63
CA ALA A 130 -8.27 4.66 3.41
C ALA A 130 -9.19 3.80 2.53
N ALA A 131 -10.50 3.91 2.75
CA ALA A 131 -11.47 3.07 2.07
C ALA A 131 -11.73 3.48 0.61
N GLU A 132 -11.78 4.79 0.31
CA GLU A 132 -11.83 5.28 -1.08
C GLU A 132 -10.59 4.85 -1.88
N GLY A 133 -9.41 4.90 -1.26
CA GLY A 133 -8.18 4.40 -1.87
C GLY A 133 -8.24 2.90 -2.15
N ALA A 134 -8.73 2.13 -1.18
CA ALA A 134 -8.89 0.68 -1.27
C ALA A 134 -9.75 0.25 -2.47
N ILE A 135 -10.88 0.93 -2.67
CA ILE A 135 -11.79 0.65 -3.78
C ILE A 135 -11.11 0.92 -5.12
N LYS A 136 -10.48 2.08 -5.28
CA LYS A 136 -9.80 2.44 -6.54
C LYS A 136 -8.67 1.46 -6.88
N ILE A 137 -7.94 1.00 -5.87
CA ILE A 137 -6.89 -0.02 -6.02
C ILE A 137 -7.51 -1.33 -6.51
N ALA A 138 -8.55 -1.83 -5.84
CA ALA A 138 -9.20 -3.08 -6.22
C ALA A 138 -9.84 -3.01 -7.60
N LEU A 139 -10.53 -1.91 -7.95
CA LEU A 139 -11.13 -1.72 -9.27
C LEU A 139 -10.09 -1.76 -10.39
N ASN A 140 -8.97 -1.07 -10.21
CA ASN A 140 -7.90 -1.13 -11.21
C ASN A 140 -7.24 -2.50 -11.27
N ALA A 141 -6.90 -3.11 -10.13
CA ALA A 141 -6.33 -4.45 -10.11
C ALA A 141 -7.26 -5.48 -10.79
N ASN A 142 -8.57 -5.36 -10.60
CA ASN A 142 -9.56 -6.27 -11.15
C ASN A 142 -9.76 -6.16 -12.67
N LYS A 143 -9.17 -5.16 -13.36
CA LYS A 143 -9.18 -5.09 -14.82
C LYS A 143 -8.37 -6.21 -15.48
N VAL A 144 -7.33 -6.68 -14.79
CA VAL A 144 -6.38 -7.69 -15.30
C VAL A 144 -6.47 -9.03 -14.56
N ARG A 145 -7.16 -9.05 -13.42
CA ARG A 145 -7.36 -10.28 -12.64
C ARG A 145 -8.54 -11.09 -13.15
N THR A 146 -8.41 -12.40 -13.05
CA THR A 146 -9.46 -13.39 -13.27
C THR A 146 -10.40 -13.49 -12.07
N LYS A 147 -9.86 -13.46 -10.84
CA LYS A 147 -10.65 -13.40 -9.61
C LYS A 147 -10.56 -12.00 -8.99
N PRO A 148 -11.71 -11.33 -8.76
CA PRO A 148 -11.71 -10.04 -8.11
C PRO A 148 -11.05 -10.09 -6.74
N LEU A 149 -10.11 -9.17 -6.49
CA LEU A 149 -9.49 -8.95 -5.21
C LEU A 149 -10.55 -8.50 -4.20
N ARG A 150 -10.72 -9.25 -3.11
CA ARG A 150 -11.60 -8.88 -2.00
C ARG A 150 -10.90 -7.84 -1.13
N VAL A 151 -11.65 -6.83 -0.70
CA VAL A 151 -11.15 -5.78 0.18
C VAL A 151 -11.92 -5.81 1.48
N ILE A 152 -11.18 -5.84 2.58
CA ILE A 152 -11.77 -5.73 3.91
C ILE A 152 -11.15 -4.59 4.72
N LEU A 153 -11.94 -4.03 5.62
CA LEU A 153 -11.48 -3.20 6.71
C LEU A 153 -11.62 -4.00 8.01
N ASN A 154 -10.57 -3.98 8.83
CA ASN A 154 -10.56 -4.65 10.13
C ASN A 154 -10.02 -3.70 11.20
N GLY A 155 -10.80 -3.45 12.24
CA GLY A 155 -10.50 -2.50 13.32
C GLY A 155 -11.73 -1.68 13.70
N LEU A 156 -11.56 -0.45 14.16
CA LEU A 156 -12.64 0.54 14.37
C LEU A 156 -13.58 0.32 15.56
N GLY A 157 -13.54 -0.83 16.24
CA GLY A 157 -14.59 -1.21 17.19
C GLY A 157 -15.94 -1.44 16.48
N LYS A 158 -16.86 -2.18 17.10
CA LYS A 158 -18.10 -2.61 16.43
C LYS A 158 -19.00 -1.44 16.00
N ASP A 159 -19.16 -0.44 16.86
CA ASP A 159 -20.00 0.72 16.56
C ASP A 159 -19.43 1.59 15.44
N ALA A 160 -18.13 1.90 15.48
CA ALA A 160 -17.54 2.76 14.46
C ALA A 160 -17.45 2.04 13.11
N ALA A 161 -17.23 0.72 13.09
CA ALA A 161 -17.30 -0.07 11.86
C ALA A 161 -18.68 0.00 11.21
N MET A 162 -19.77 -0.12 11.98
CA MET A 162 -21.14 0.04 11.47
C MET A 162 -21.36 1.44 10.89
N ILE A 163 -20.97 2.50 11.62
CA ILE A 163 -21.14 3.89 11.18
C ILE A 163 -20.35 4.16 9.89
N ILE A 164 -19.08 3.75 9.85
CA ILE A 164 -18.22 3.92 8.68
C ILE A 164 -18.79 3.16 7.49
N SER A 165 -19.29 1.94 7.70
CA SER A 165 -19.93 1.16 6.64
C SER A 165 -21.13 1.88 6.07
N ARG A 166 -22.00 2.42 6.94
CA ARG A 166 -23.20 3.14 6.54
C ARG A 166 -22.87 4.42 5.77
N ILE A 167 -21.92 5.22 6.26
CA ILE A 167 -21.54 6.49 5.63
C ILE A 167 -20.90 6.25 4.26
N ASN A 168 -20.07 5.21 4.12
CA ASN A 168 -19.34 4.95 2.88
C ASN A 168 -20.08 4.04 1.89
N GLY A 169 -21.17 3.38 2.33
CA GLY A 169 -21.91 2.41 1.54
C GLY A 169 -21.27 1.01 1.49
N PHE A 170 -20.46 0.63 2.49
CA PHE A 170 -19.85 -0.70 2.55
C PHE A 170 -20.81 -1.74 3.12
N THR A 171 -20.38 -3.00 3.10
CA THR A 171 -21.05 -4.07 3.83
C THR A 171 -20.48 -4.17 5.24
N TYR A 172 -21.30 -3.89 6.24
CA TYR A 172 -20.93 -4.15 7.64
C TYR A 172 -21.09 -5.63 7.93
N VAL A 173 -20.05 -6.26 8.44
CA VAL A 173 -20.06 -7.66 8.86
C VAL A 173 -19.96 -7.70 10.37
N GLN A 174 -21.09 -7.99 11.02
CA GLN A 174 -21.16 -8.11 12.46
C GLN A 174 -20.67 -9.49 12.87
N THR A 175 -19.67 -9.53 13.76
CA THR A 175 -19.10 -10.75 14.28
C THR A 175 -19.31 -10.90 15.79
N GLU A 176 -19.45 -12.14 16.21
CA GLU A 176 -19.33 -12.56 17.61
C GLU A 176 -18.00 -13.31 17.78
N PHE A 177 -17.23 -12.95 18.80
CA PHE A 177 -15.93 -13.53 19.09
C PHE A 177 -16.02 -14.39 20.34
N ASP A 178 -15.58 -15.64 20.23
CA ASP A 178 -15.43 -16.53 21.38
C ASP A 178 -13.98 -16.45 21.91
N PRO A 179 -13.77 -15.87 23.11
CA PRO A 179 -12.43 -15.72 23.67
C PRO A 179 -11.78 -17.03 24.12
N TYR A 180 -12.55 -18.12 24.25
CA TYR A 180 -12.01 -19.41 24.68
C TYR A 180 -11.45 -20.22 23.51
N THR A 181 -12.11 -20.16 22.36
CA THR A 181 -11.67 -20.84 21.12
C THR A 181 -10.85 -19.92 20.21
N GLU A 182 -10.87 -18.61 20.44
CA GLU A 182 -10.33 -17.57 19.56
C GLU A 182 -10.92 -17.59 18.14
N GLU A 183 -12.19 -17.98 18.02
CA GLU A 183 -12.91 -18.03 16.75
C GLU A 183 -13.91 -16.87 16.62
N VAL A 184 -14.12 -16.40 15.39
CA VAL A 184 -15.15 -15.41 15.06
C VAL A 184 -16.24 -16.05 14.21
N LYS A 185 -17.48 -15.73 14.56
CA LYS A 185 -18.66 -16.12 13.78
C LYS A 185 -19.34 -14.89 13.22
N VAL A 186 -19.71 -14.94 11.94
CA VAL A 186 -20.55 -13.90 11.33
C VAL A 186 -21.99 -14.06 11.81
N ILE A 187 -22.52 -13.01 12.42
CA ILE A 187 -23.90 -12.94 12.92
C ILE A 187 -24.82 -12.31 11.88
N SER A 188 -24.35 -11.29 11.17
CA SER A 188 -25.10 -10.64 10.09
C SER A 188 -24.17 -9.91 9.11
N GLU A 189 -24.59 -9.84 7.85
CA GLU A 189 -23.97 -8.99 6.83
C GLU A 189 -25.02 -8.00 6.31
N THR A 190 -24.74 -6.69 6.44
CA THR A 190 -25.64 -5.63 6.01
C THR A 190 -24.94 -4.72 4.99
N ALA A 191 -25.37 -4.80 3.74
CA ALA A 191 -24.91 -3.90 2.67
C ALA A 191 -25.65 -2.56 2.74
N TYR A 192 -24.92 -1.45 2.86
CA TYR A 192 -25.51 -0.10 2.91
C TYR A 192 -25.56 0.62 1.55
N SER A 193 -25.08 -0.01 0.48
CA SER A 193 -25.22 0.48 -0.89
C SER A 193 -25.34 -0.67 -1.89
N ASN A 194 -25.45 -0.34 -3.17
CA ASN A 194 -25.36 -1.27 -4.28
C ASN A 194 -24.08 -1.00 -5.09
N GLY A 195 -23.52 -2.02 -5.75
CA GLY A 195 -22.34 -1.89 -6.61
C GLY A 195 -21.01 -2.17 -5.89
N ASP A 196 -19.91 -1.58 -6.37
CA ASP A 196 -18.56 -1.96 -5.93
C ASP A 196 -18.25 -1.57 -4.48
N ARG A 197 -18.85 -0.50 -3.96
CA ARG A 197 -18.72 -0.10 -2.56
C ARG A 197 -19.24 -1.20 -1.63
N ALA A 198 -20.37 -1.82 -1.96
CA ALA A 198 -20.94 -2.91 -1.17
C ALA A 198 -20.07 -4.17 -1.15
N LYS A 199 -19.11 -4.33 -2.09
CA LYS A 199 -18.17 -5.46 -2.09
C LYS A 199 -17.06 -5.33 -1.04
N VAL A 200 -16.86 -4.12 -0.50
CA VAL A 200 -15.93 -3.89 0.61
C VAL A 200 -16.62 -4.34 1.90
N LYS A 201 -16.01 -5.27 2.62
CA LYS A 201 -16.49 -5.74 3.92
C LYS A 201 -15.80 -4.98 5.04
N CYS A 202 -16.55 -4.49 6.02
CA CYS A 202 -16.00 -3.80 7.17
C CYS A 202 -16.36 -4.58 8.43
N TYR A 203 -15.30 -5.03 9.11
CA TYR A 203 -15.36 -5.75 10.37
C TYR A 203 -14.99 -4.82 11.51
N GLY A 204 -15.85 -4.79 12.53
CA GLY A 204 -15.56 -4.16 13.81
C GLY A 204 -14.93 -5.18 14.77
N SER A 205 -13.85 -4.80 15.43
CA SER A 205 -13.18 -5.65 16.43
C SER A 205 -12.83 -4.85 17.68
N ASP A 206 -13.11 -5.42 18.85
CA ASP A 206 -12.88 -4.75 20.13
C ASP A 206 -11.59 -5.24 20.81
N SER A 207 -10.96 -6.29 20.28
CA SER A 207 -9.71 -6.87 20.82
C SER A 207 -8.76 -7.38 19.73
N VAL A 208 -7.46 -7.48 20.06
CA VAL A 208 -6.44 -8.02 19.14
C VAL A 208 -6.75 -9.46 18.71
N PRO A 209 -7.12 -10.41 19.62
CA PRO A 209 -7.47 -11.78 19.21
C PRO A 209 -8.64 -11.82 18.22
N GLU A 210 -9.70 -11.04 18.44
CA GLU A 210 -10.82 -10.93 17.49
C GLU A 210 -10.35 -10.40 16.12
N GLY A 211 -9.51 -9.37 16.12
CA GLY A 211 -8.90 -8.83 14.90
C GLY A 211 -8.09 -9.89 14.14
N VAL A 212 -7.30 -10.72 14.84
CA VAL A 212 -6.54 -11.82 14.23
C VAL A 212 -7.47 -12.91 13.70
N ALA A 213 -8.53 -13.25 14.43
CA ALA A 213 -9.51 -14.24 14.01
C ALA A 213 -10.25 -13.80 12.74
N ILE A 214 -10.56 -12.51 12.58
CA ILE A 214 -11.10 -11.94 11.33
C ILE A 214 -10.10 -12.09 10.18
N MET A 215 -8.81 -11.83 10.41
CA MET A 215 -7.78 -12.00 9.38
C MET A 215 -7.71 -13.46 8.89
N ARG A 216 -7.85 -14.42 9.82
CA ARG A 216 -7.94 -15.86 9.51
C ARG A 216 -9.20 -16.20 8.73
N LEU A 217 -10.37 -15.74 9.20
CA LEU A 217 -11.68 -15.96 8.56
C LEU A 217 -11.67 -15.54 7.09
N GLU A 218 -11.11 -14.36 6.79
CA GLU A 218 -11.09 -13.81 5.44
C GLU A 218 -9.94 -14.33 4.57
N ASN A 219 -9.03 -15.13 5.13
CA ASN A 219 -7.78 -15.59 4.49
C ASN A 219 -6.97 -14.41 3.93
N VAL A 220 -6.69 -13.41 4.77
CA VAL A 220 -5.99 -12.19 4.35
C VAL A 220 -4.58 -12.53 3.84
N GLY A 221 -4.30 -12.17 2.59
CA GLY A 221 -2.99 -12.38 1.95
C GLY A 221 -2.10 -11.14 1.99
N VAL A 222 -2.69 -9.95 2.00
CA VAL A 222 -1.96 -8.68 2.07
C VAL A 222 -2.65 -7.76 3.08
N SER A 223 -1.88 -7.03 3.88
CA SER A 223 -2.46 -5.93 4.67
C SER A 223 -1.59 -4.68 4.71
N ILE A 224 -2.26 -3.55 4.96
CA ILE A 224 -1.60 -2.29 5.33
C ILE A 224 -2.08 -1.89 6.72
N THR A 225 -1.16 -1.67 7.66
CA THR A 225 -1.45 -1.04 8.94
C THR A 225 -1.56 0.47 8.77
N GLY A 226 -2.74 1.05 8.99
CA GLY A 226 -2.91 2.50 8.97
C GLY A 226 -2.30 3.20 10.18
N ASN A 227 -2.00 4.49 10.04
CA ASN A 227 -1.74 5.35 11.19
C ASN A 227 -3.09 5.66 11.86
N SER A 228 -3.20 5.41 13.16
CA SER A 228 -4.44 5.65 13.89
C SER A 228 -4.15 6.24 15.26
N THR A 229 -5.19 6.48 16.04
CA THR A 229 -5.05 6.88 17.44
C THR A 229 -4.48 5.77 18.34
N ASN A 230 -4.43 4.50 17.88
CA ASN A 230 -3.99 3.36 18.71
C ASN A 230 -3.22 2.21 18.00
N PRO A 231 -2.30 2.48 17.04
CA PRO A 231 -1.57 1.50 16.23
C PRO A 231 -0.75 0.51 17.04
N THR A 232 -0.22 0.95 18.19
CA THR A 232 0.58 0.12 19.09
C THR A 232 -0.25 -0.87 19.89
N ARG A 233 -1.56 -0.62 20.10
CA ARG A 233 -2.43 -1.53 20.86
C ARG A 233 -3.30 -2.43 20.00
N PHE A 234 -3.51 -2.09 18.72
CA PHE A 234 -4.36 -2.87 17.83
C PHE A 234 -3.69 -3.25 16.51
N GLN A 235 -3.45 -2.30 15.61
CA GLN A 235 -3.05 -2.60 14.22
C GLN A 235 -1.74 -3.39 14.13
N HIS A 236 -0.67 -2.94 14.78
CA HIS A 236 0.61 -3.66 14.77
C HIS A 236 0.53 -5.01 15.50
N PRO A 237 -0.08 -5.11 16.71
CA PRO A 237 -0.33 -6.41 17.34
C PRO A 237 -1.12 -7.40 16.47
N VAL A 238 -2.20 -6.97 15.82
CA VAL A 238 -2.97 -7.84 14.92
C VAL A 238 -2.12 -8.30 13.74
N ALA A 239 -1.43 -7.38 13.05
CA ALA A 239 -0.58 -7.72 11.93
C ALA A 239 0.57 -8.67 12.32
N GLY A 240 1.22 -8.42 13.45
CA GLY A 240 2.34 -9.23 13.96
C GLY A 240 1.90 -10.62 14.41
N THR A 241 0.83 -10.72 15.19
CA THR A 241 0.28 -12.01 15.64
C THR A 241 -0.22 -12.83 14.45
N TYR A 242 -0.90 -12.21 13.49
CA TYR A 242 -1.34 -12.88 12.28
C TYR A 242 -0.15 -13.33 11.41
N LYS A 243 0.91 -12.52 11.27
CA LYS A 243 2.15 -12.91 10.57
C LYS A 243 2.79 -14.15 11.21
N LYS A 244 2.90 -14.18 12.54
CA LYS A 244 3.40 -15.34 13.28
C LYS A 244 2.55 -16.58 12.98
N TRP A 245 1.24 -16.48 13.12
CA TRP A 245 0.32 -17.58 12.82
C TRP A 245 0.46 -18.07 11.37
N CYS A 246 0.55 -17.16 10.39
CA CYS A 246 0.74 -17.51 8.98
C CYS A 246 2.03 -18.30 8.77
N ASN A 247 3.15 -17.86 9.36
CA ASN A 247 4.43 -18.56 9.28
C ASN A 247 4.35 -19.97 9.90
N GLU A 248 3.71 -20.09 11.06
CA GLU A 248 3.55 -21.36 11.78
C GLU A 248 2.63 -22.35 11.04
N ASN A 249 1.74 -21.85 10.18
CA ASN A 249 0.76 -22.66 9.43
C ASN A 249 1.05 -22.73 7.92
N GLY A 250 2.24 -22.31 7.48
CA GLY A 250 2.63 -22.34 6.06
C GLY A 250 1.76 -21.45 5.15
N LYS A 251 1.11 -20.42 5.68
CA LYS A 251 0.31 -19.46 4.93
C LYS A 251 1.17 -18.28 4.48
N LYS A 252 0.95 -17.81 3.26
CA LYS A 252 1.61 -16.59 2.75
C LYS A 252 0.84 -15.36 3.22
N TYR A 253 1.56 -14.40 3.77
CA TYR A 253 1.01 -13.11 4.17
C TYR A 253 2.07 -12.03 3.99
N PHE A 254 1.73 -10.97 3.26
CA PHE A 254 2.57 -9.80 3.05
C PHE A 254 2.00 -8.61 3.83
N SER A 255 2.76 -8.13 4.81
CA SER A 255 2.34 -7.06 5.68
C SER A 255 3.10 -5.79 5.41
N VAL A 256 2.37 -4.68 5.32
CA VAL A 256 2.93 -3.36 5.13
C VAL A 256 2.71 -2.53 6.37
N ALA A 257 3.81 -2.08 6.97
CA ALA A 257 3.78 -1.12 8.06
C ALA A 257 3.79 0.31 7.49
N SER A 258 2.63 0.96 7.45
CA SER A 258 2.48 2.32 6.90
C SER A 258 2.39 3.41 7.98
N GLY A 259 2.80 4.63 7.64
CA GLY A 259 2.34 5.87 8.28
C GLY A 259 2.87 6.22 9.68
N GLY A 260 3.38 5.25 10.45
CA GLY A 260 3.92 5.45 11.80
C GLY A 260 5.31 4.84 12.00
N GLY A 261 5.80 4.05 11.04
CA GLY A 261 7.07 3.33 11.16
C GLY A 261 8.31 4.23 11.04
N THR A 262 8.19 5.49 10.63
CA THR A 262 9.35 6.38 10.42
C THR A 262 9.13 7.77 11.01
N GLY A 263 8.69 7.85 12.28
CA GLY A 263 8.73 9.11 13.02
C GLY A 263 7.53 10.05 12.82
N ARG A 264 6.29 9.52 12.82
CA ARG A 264 5.09 10.35 13.02
C ARG A 264 4.43 10.12 14.36
N THR A 265 3.87 11.21 14.87
CA THR A 265 3.19 11.39 16.16
C THR A 265 1.99 10.47 16.31
N LEU A 266 1.97 9.68 17.39
CA LEU A 266 0.73 9.55 18.12
C LEU A 266 0.44 10.92 18.74
N HIS A 267 -0.82 11.38 18.72
CA HIS A 267 -1.18 12.57 19.48
C HIS A 267 -0.62 12.39 20.90
N PRO A 268 0.12 13.35 21.48
CA PRO A 268 0.70 13.22 22.82
C PRO A 268 -0.32 12.70 23.84
N ASP A 269 -1.58 13.08 23.65
CA ASP A 269 -2.72 12.70 24.48
C ASP A 269 -3.12 11.21 24.39
N ASN A 270 -2.75 10.46 23.34
CA ASN A 270 -3.16 9.06 23.18
C ASN A 270 -2.27 8.06 23.94
N MET A 271 -1.01 8.41 24.18
CA MET A 271 -0.05 7.54 24.86
C MET A 271 0.60 8.19 26.09
N ALA A 272 0.39 9.49 26.30
CA ALA A 272 1.11 10.31 27.29
C ALA A 272 2.65 10.18 27.22
N ALA A 273 3.18 9.63 26.12
CA ALA A 273 4.57 9.18 26.00
C ALA A 273 5.45 10.11 25.16
N GLY A 274 4.88 11.19 24.60
CA GLY A 274 5.61 12.17 23.80
C GLY A 274 6.47 11.51 22.70
N PRO A 275 7.72 11.96 22.50
CA PRO A 275 8.62 11.43 21.49
C PRO A 275 8.97 9.93 21.58
N ALA A 276 8.80 9.29 22.74
CA ALA A 276 9.07 7.85 22.88
C ALA A 276 8.10 6.99 22.05
N SER A 277 6.89 7.52 21.77
CA SER A 277 5.91 6.86 20.91
C SER A 277 6.42 6.64 19.48
N TYR A 278 7.33 7.49 19.00
CA TYR A 278 7.90 7.42 17.64
C TYR A 278 8.72 6.14 17.42
N GLY A 279 9.54 5.75 18.40
CA GLY A 279 10.39 4.57 18.30
C GLY A 279 9.60 3.27 18.40
N MET A 280 8.51 3.28 19.18
CA MET A 280 7.71 2.07 19.42
C MET A 280 6.93 1.65 18.16
N THR A 281 6.30 2.57 17.43
CA THR A 281 5.61 2.24 16.17
C THR A 281 6.58 1.77 15.08
N ASP A 282 7.78 2.37 14.99
CA ASP A 282 8.84 1.88 14.10
C ASP A 282 9.26 0.45 14.48
N THR A 283 9.56 0.23 15.76
CA THR A 283 9.97 -1.07 16.28
C THR A 283 8.91 -2.13 16.00
N MET A 284 7.65 -1.85 16.32
CA MET A 284 6.54 -2.76 16.10
C MET A 284 6.32 -3.04 14.60
N GLY A 285 6.42 -2.02 13.75
CA GLY A 285 6.35 -2.19 12.29
C GLY A 285 7.42 -3.14 11.75
N ARG A 286 8.64 -3.11 12.31
CA ARG A 286 9.74 -4.01 11.94
C ARG A 286 9.52 -5.46 12.37
N MET A 287 8.64 -5.72 13.34
CA MET A 287 8.37 -7.09 13.78
C MET A 287 7.57 -7.91 12.75
N HIS A 288 6.83 -7.23 11.86
CA HIS A 288 5.91 -7.91 10.95
C HIS A 288 6.00 -7.43 9.49
N GLY A 289 6.48 -6.21 9.25
CA GLY A 289 6.44 -5.57 7.94
C GLY A 289 7.43 -6.18 6.95
N ASP A 290 6.91 -6.72 5.85
CA ASP A 290 7.70 -7.09 4.67
C ASP A 290 8.07 -5.84 3.84
N ALA A 291 7.24 -4.80 3.93
CA ALA A 291 7.56 -3.46 3.48
C ALA A 291 7.18 -2.45 4.57
N GLN A 292 7.98 -1.39 4.69
CA GLN A 292 7.72 -0.32 5.64
C GLN A 292 7.72 1.01 4.90
N PHE A 293 6.57 1.67 4.93
CA PHE A 293 6.37 2.93 4.23
C PHE A 293 6.67 4.10 5.15
N ALA A 294 7.28 5.13 4.56
CA ALA A 294 7.77 6.27 5.28
C ALA A 294 6.82 7.46 5.13
N GLY A 295 6.60 8.23 6.20
CA GLY A 295 5.81 9.47 6.15
C GLY A 295 4.29 9.27 6.06
N SER A 296 3.56 10.37 5.93
CA SER A 296 2.10 10.39 5.84
C SER A 296 1.56 9.56 4.69
N SER A 297 0.42 8.89 4.88
CA SER A 297 -0.23 8.11 3.83
C SER A 297 -0.69 8.96 2.63
N SER A 298 -0.91 10.26 2.80
CA SER A 298 -1.54 11.12 1.78
C SER A 298 -0.76 12.37 1.38
N VAL A 299 0.31 12.75 2.10
CA VAL A 299 0.97 14.05 1.90
C VAL A 299 2.36 13.89 1.28
N PRO A 300 2.57 14.31 0.01
CA PRO A 300 3.83 14.21 -0.73
C PRO A 300 5.08 14.67 0.02
N ALA A 301 5.00 15.85 0.66
CA ALA A 301 6.13 16.44 1.35
C ALA A 301 6.71 15.52 2.45
N HIS A 302 5.87 14.77 3.16
CA HIS A 302 6.34 13.86 4.21
C HIS A 302 7.10 12.67 3.65
N VAL A 303 6.76 12.22 2.45
CA VAL A 303 7.43 11.09 1.79
C VAL A 303 8.75 11.56 1.16
N GLU A 304 8.76 12.77 0.60
CA GLU A 304 9.97 13.41 0.07
C GLU A 304 11.01 13.71 1.16
N MET A 305 10.58 14.19 2.34
CA MET A 305 11.46 14.41 3.50
C MET A 305 12.21 13.16 3.95
N MET A 306 11.66 11.97 3.67
CA MET A 306 12.28 10.68 4.00
C MET A 306 13.25 10.19 2.90
N GLY A 307 13.37 10.95 1.81
CA GLY A 307 14.26 10.70 0.68
C GLY A 307 13.71 9.72 -0.36
N LEU A 308 12.40 9.49 -0.45
CA LEU A 308 11.78 8.62 -1.47
C LEU A 308 11.41 9.41 -2.73
N ILE A 309 10.15 9.86 -2.84
CA ILE A 309 9.60 10.70 -3.92
C ILE A 309 8.46 11.53 -3.32
N GLY A 310 8.06 12.63 -3.95
CA GLY A 310 6.94 13.45 -3.50
C GLY A 310 5.58 12.88 -3.93
N ALA A 311 5.18 11.74 -3.39
CA ALA A 311 3.84 11.19 -3.51
C ALA A 311 3.41 10.49 -2.21
N GLY A 312 2.13 10.58 -1.84
CA GLY A 312 1.62 9.93 -0.62
C GLY A 312 1.63 8.40 -0.75
N ASN A 313 1.86 7.66 0.35
CA ASN A 313 1.95 6.20 0.30
C ASN A 313 0.71 5.49 -0.26
N ASN A 314 -0.51 5.91 0.13
CA ASN A 314 -1.73 5.30 -0.40
C ASN A 314 -1.91 5.59 -1.90
N PRO A 315 -1.77 6.86 -2.36
CA PRO A 315 -1.70 7.16 -3.79
C PRO A 315 -0.64 6.36 -4.54
N MET A 316 0.56 6.15 -3.98
CA MET A 316 1.61 5.36 -4.62
C MET A 316 1.20 3.91 -4.90
N VAL A 317 0.44 3.26 -4.00
CA VAL A 317 -0.12 1.93 -4.28
C VAL A 317 -1.05 1.98 -5.49
N GLY A 318 -1.93 2.99 -5.55
CA GLY A 318 -2.83 3.22 -6.68
C GLY A 318 -2.09 3.50 -8.00
N MET A 319 -1.06 4.35 -7.97
CA MET A 319 -0.21 4.67 -9.12
C MET A 319 0.51 3.42 -9.63
N THR A 320 1.11 2.63 -8.73
CA THR A 320 1.82 1.39 -9.10
C THR A 320 0.87 0.41 -9.78
N VAL A 321 -0.32 0.19 -9.21
CA VAL A 321 -1.33 -0.70 -9.79
C VAL A 321 -1.81 -0.18 -11.15
N ALA A 322 -2.11 1.12 -11.26
CA ALA A 322 -2.61 1.72 -12.50
C ALA A 322 -1.58 1.65 -13.64
N VAL A 323 -0.32 2.01 -13.37
CA VAL A 323 0.76 1.95 -14.38
C VAL A 323 1.04 0.50 -14.78
N ALA A 324 1.07 -0.43 -13.83
CA ALA A 324 1.27 -1.85 -14.12
C ALA A 324 0.15 -2.46 -14.97
N VAL A 325 -1.11 -2.10 -14.68
CA VAL A 325 -2.27 -2.50 -15.49
C VAL A 325 -2.18 -1.93 -16.89
N ALA A 326 -1.82 -0.65 -17.05
CA ALA A 326 -1.64 -0.04 -18.36
C ALA A 326 -0.56 -0.74 -19.20
N ILE A 327 0.54 -1.19 -18.58
CA ILE A 327 1.59 -1.97 -19.25
C ILE A 327 1.06 -3.32 -19.74
N GLU A 328 0.28 -4.01 -18.93
CA GLU A 328 -0.34 -5.28 -19.34
C GLU A 328 -1.35 -5.06 -20.48
N GLU A 329 -2.22 -4.05 -20.38
CA GLU A 329 -3.20 -3.72 -21.41
C GLU A 329 -2.52 -3.36 -22.74
N ALA A 330 -1.41 -2.61 -22.70
CA ALA A 330 -0.61 -2.28 -23.88
C ALA A 330 0.20 -3.47 -24.45
N SER A 331 0.23 -4.60 -23.73
CA SER A 331 0.90 -5.83 -24.15
C SER A 331 -0.07 -6.89 -24.71
N LYS A 332 -1.38 -6.62 -24.70
CA LYS A 332 -2.42 -7.44 -25.31
C LYS A 332 -2.60 -7.08 -26.78
#